data_AF-A0AAE6W3N2-F1
#
_entry.id   AF-A0AAE6W3N2-F1
#
_cell.length_a   1.000
_cell.length_b   1.000
_cell.length_c   1.000
_cell.angle_alpha   90.00
_cell.angle_beta   90.00
_cell.angle_gamma   90.00
#
_symmetry.space_group_name_H-M   'P 1'
#
loop_
_entity.id
_entity.type
_entity.pdbx_description
1 polymer ?
#
loop_
_entity_poly.entity_id
_entity_poly.type
_entity_poly.pdbx_seq_one_letter_code
_entity_poly.pdbx_strand_id
1 'polypeptide(L)'
;MREDQAVDGEGAAAGSASPVAGGGPLRGEQPEKASISNRTEPDCGDLAATVAPSVDAAGPGTRGHTTLPPLDVRGVLGPVRWLWAKIERSGTRTTVVRRTRAALDELAEIVGPDQAAPALTARLTRRLHDQGGEALVTDPAAWIIGRGLPQQHTGCGDARCDGGHRLDTSTDCEACADRHADRQALRRQAAAAIDARHPHLTGAARRTAIEDHLHTEVQHAALLRQARHDRQAAERAARRTGAPLPALRAWPGRDKASGKSTCRECGARIVLAGPAAQDLLCGACHRESTTLAAGSSAATPASTVPSACTQTDRRGRPCSRPPVPDHDVCVRHLAHALTGRPSS
;
A
#
# COMPACT_ATOMS: atom_id res chain seq x y z
N MET A 1 -4.53 -27.58 48.33
CA MET A 1 -5.93 -27.86 47.98
C MET A 1 -6.11 -27.40 46.54
N ARG A 2 -5.66 -28.19 45.56
CA ARG A 2 -6.07 -29.55 45.14
C ARG A 2 -6.94 -29.39 43.88
N GLU A 3 -6.43 -29.74 42.70
CA GLU A 3 -6.43 -31.11 42.12
C GLU A 3 -7.84 -31.43 41.56
N ASP A 4 -8.03 -31.96 40.33
CA ASP A 4 -7.08 -32.75 39.53
C ASP A 4 -7.34 -32.75 38.00
N GLN A 5 -6.53 -33.53 37.28
CA GLN A 5 -6.71 -33.95 35.87
C GLN A 5 -7.18 -35.43 35.80
N ALA A 6 -7.35 -36.18 34.70
CA ALA A 6 -7.11 -35.97 33.26
C ALA A 6 -8.25 -36.70 32.46
N VAL A 7 -8.14 -37.57 31.44
CA VAL A 7 -7.04 -38.19 30.66
C VAL A 7 -7.52 -38.55 29.24
N ASP A 8 -6.57 -38.55 28.32
CA ASP A 8 -6.33 -39.36 27.10
C ASP A 8 -7.31 -40.44 26.58
N GLY A 9 -7.27 -40.65 25.26
CA GLY A 9 -7.83 -41.80 24.55
C GLY A 9 -7.12 -42.03 23.20
N GLU A 10 -6.05 -42.83 23.20
CA GLU A 10 -5.19 -43.09 22.03
C GLU A 10 -5.47 -44.48 21.40
N GLY A 11 -5.35 -44.61 20.07
CA GLY A 11 -5.70 -45.85 19.35
C GLY A 11 -4.98 -46.01 18.00
N ALA A 12 -4.11 -47.03 17.92
CA ALA A 12 -3.25 -47.40 16.78
C ALA A 12 -3.91 -48.40 15.80
N ALA A 13 -3.31 -48.87 14.69
CA ALA A 13 -2.47 -48.26 13.64
C ALA A 13 -2.18 -49.29 12.51
N ALA A 14 -2.23 -48.87 11.23
CA ALA A 14 -1.69 -49.52 10.02
C ALA A 14 -1.86 -48.52 8.84
N GLY A 15 -1.10 -48.46 7.74
CA GLY A 15 -0.21 -49.44 7.08
C GLY A 15 -0.90 -50.01 5.82
N SER A 16 -0.44 -49.83 4.57
CA SER A 16 0.79 -49.19 4.05
C SER A 16 0.65 -48.81 2.54
N ALA A 17 1.75 -48.34 1.92
CA ALA A 17 2.01 -48.11 0.48
C ALA A 17 1.54 -46.78 -0.18
N SER A 18 2.33 -46.36 -1.18
CA SER A 18 2.26 -45.12 -2.00
C SER A 18 2.61 -45.48 -3.46
N PRO A 19 2.43 -44.63 -4.50
CA PRO A 19 3.50 -43.67 -4.86
C PRO A 19 3.09 -42.38 -5.64
N VAL A 20 3.91 -41.30 -5.52
CA VAL A 20 4.30 -40.29 -6.57
C VAL A 20 3.17 -39.40 -7.19
N ALA A 21 3.33 -38.11 -7.53
CA ALA A 21 4.41 -37.09 -7.54
C ALA A 21 3.89 -35.77 -6.89
N GLY A 22 4.61 -34.68 -6.64
CA GLY A 22 6.02 -34.30 -6.92
C GLY A 22 6.09 -32.93 -7.62
N GLY A 23 6.58 -31.89 -6.93
CA GLY A 23 6.68 -30.53 -7.49
C GLY A 23 7.15 -29.46 -6.50
N GLY A 24 8.47 -29.29 -6.35
CA GLY A 24 9.09 -28.25 -5.52
C GLY A 24 9.81 -27.17 -6.36
N PRO A 25 10.18 -26.00 -5.78
CA PRO A 25 10.66 -24.86 -6.55
C PRO A 25 12.05 -25.06 -7.18
N LEU A 26 12.20 -24.56 -8.42
CA LEU A 26 13.45 -24.60 -9.19
C LEU A 26 14.58 -23.82 -8.49
N ARG A 27 15.74 -24.46 -8.35
CA ARG A 27 16.99 -23.85 -7.86
C ARG A 27 18.03 -23.92 -8.98
N GLY A 28 18.75 -22.82 -9.18
CA GLY A 28 19.55 -22.59 -10.38
C GLY A 28 20.61 -23.67 -10.70
N GLU A 29 20.74 -23.95 -11.99
CA GLU A 29 21.63 -24.96 -12.57
C GLU A 29 23.09 -24.47 -12.56
N GLN A 30 24.04 -25.40 -12.37
CA GLN A 30 25.47 -25.13 -12.51
C GLN A 30 25.95 -25.55 -13.90
N PRO A 31 26.73 -24.72 -14.61
CA PRO A 31 27.46 -25.18 -15.79
C PRO A 31 28.52 -26.21 -15.40
N GLU A 32 28.49 -27.39 -16.04
CA GLU A 32 29.50 -28.43 -15.83
C GLU A 32 30.82 -28.13 -16.54
N LYS A 33 31.85 -28.90 -16.18
CA LYS A 33 33.23 -28.75 -16.66
C LYS A 33 33.39 -29.37 -18.04
N ALA A 34 33.87 -28.60 -19.02
CA ALA A 34 34.41 -29.14 -20.26
C ALA A 34 35.94 -29.15 -20.20
N SER A 35 36.55 -30.33 -20.16
CA SER A 35 38.02 -30.50 -20.13
C SER A 35 38.52 -31.15 -21.43
N ILE A 36 39.20 -30.38 -22.28
CA ILE A 36 40.04 -30.90 -23.37
C ILE A 36 41.37 -30.13 -23.32
N SER A 37 42.48 -30.86 -23.48
CA SER A 37 43.84 -30.33 -23.48
C SER A 37 44.52 -30.62 -24.81
N ASN A 38 45.26 -29.65 -25.38
CA ASN A 38 46.70 -29.80 -25.58
C ASN A 38 47.37 -28.59 -26.29
N ARG A 39 48.44 -28.11 -25.67
CA ARG A 39 49.71 -27.57 -26.24
C ARG A 39 49.68 -26.77 -27.56
N THR A 40 50.29 -25.59 -27.51
CA THR A 40 51.62 -25.33 -28.12
C THR A 40 52.28 -24.12 -27.46
N GLU A 41 53.56 -24.25 -27.08
CA GLU A 41 54.45 -23.18 -26.57
C GLU A 41 55.05 -22.40 -27.77
N PRO A 42 55.39 -21.10 -27.65
CA PRO A 42 56.73 -20.77 -27.14
C PRO A 42 56.87 -19.49 -26.27
N ASP A 43 57.59 -19.65 -25.16
CA ASP A 43 58.65 -18.78 -24.60
C ASP A 43 58.90 -17.37 -25.19
N CYS A 44 58.83 -16.34 -24.33
CA CYS A 44 59.89 -15.32 -24.12
C CYS A 44 59.46 -14.27 -23.07
N GLY A 45 60.30 -13.98 -22.04
CA GLY A 45 60.21 -12.74 -21.24
C GLY A 45 60.33 -12.87 -19.71
N ASP A 46 61.57 -12.97 -19.20
CA ASP A 46 61.89 -12.85 -17.77
C ASP A 46 61.84 -11.39 -17.29
N LEU A 47 61.23 -11.12 -16.13
CA LEU A 47 61.69 -10.12 -15.15
C LEU A 47 61.18 -10.42 -13.71
N ALA A 48 62.04 -11.05 -12.92
CA ALA A 48 62.24 -10.82 -11.47
C ALA A 48 61.02 -10.68 -10.54
N ALA A 49 60.60 -11.79 -9.92
CA ALA A 49 59.78 -11.79 -8.69
C ALA A 49 60.67 -12.01 -7.44
N THR A 50 60.67 -11.07 -6.50
CA THR A 50 61.46 -11.18 -5.25
C THR A 50 60.79 -12.13 -4.24
N VAL A 51 61.46 -13.24 -3.93
CA VAL A 51 61.01 -14.22 -2.94
C VAL A 51 61.23 -13.68 -1.51
N ALA A 52 60.15 -13.51 -0.76
CA ALA A 52 60.20 -13.35 0.70
C ALA A 52 60.19 -14.73 1.37
N PRO A 53 60.95 -14.95 2.47
CA PRO A 53 61.04 -16.26 3.09
C PRO A 53 59.77 -16.63 3.87
N SER A 54 59.25 -17.84 3.62
CA SER A 54 58.27 -18.47 4.53
C SER A 54 58.91 -18.71 5.90
N VAL A 55 58.16 -18.41 6.96
CA VAL A 55 58.46 -18.84 8.32
C VAL A 55 57.31 -19.68 8.84
N ASP A 56 57.52 -21.00 8.89
CA ASP A 56 56.58 -21.94 9.50
C ASP A 56 56.53 -21.76 11.02
N ALA A 57 55.32 -21.49 11.53
CA ALA A 57 55.06 -21.33 12.96
C ALA A 57 53.76 -22.06 13.36
N ALA A 58 53.75 -23.39 13.21
CA ALA A 58 52.63 -24.24 13.62
C ALA A 58 52.57 -24.38 15.15
N GLY A 59 51.85 -23.47 15.81
CA GLY A 59 51.58 -23.49 17.26
C GLY A 59 50.09 -23.63 17.57
N PRO A 60 49.63 -24.66 18.30
CA PRO A 60 48.22 -24.82 18.63
C PRO A 60 47.81 -23.92 19.81
N GLY A 61 46.75 -23.11 19.64
CA GLY A 61 46.00 -22.54 20.78
C GLY A 61 45.93 -21.01 20.92
N THR A 62 46.13 -20.22 19.87
CA THR A 62 45.88 -18.77 19.95
C THR A 62 44.38 -18.48 20.06
N ARG A 63 43.90 -18.06 21.24
CA ARG A 63 42.50 -17.63 21.46
C ARG A 63 42.22 -16.44 20.53
N GLY A 64 41.06 -16.47 19.85
CA GLY A 64 40.81 -15.61 18.69
C GLY A 64 40.96 -14.12 18.99
N HIS A 65 42.03 -13.49 18.48
CA HIS A 65 42.18 -12.04 18.51
C HIS A 65 41.03 -11.39 17.75
N THR A 66 40.24 -10.57 18.46
CA THR A 66 39.18 -9.76 17.86
C THR A 66 39.80 -8.72 16.93
N THR A 67 39.89 -9.03 15.64
CA THR A 67 40.41 -8.08 14.64
C THR A 67 39.55 -6.82 14.65
N LEU A 68 40.10 -5.70 15.11
CA LEU A 68 39.41 -4.42 15.11
C LEU A 68 38.92 -4.05 13.70
N PRO A 69 37.82 -3.30 13.55
CA PRO A 69 37.40 -2.82 12.24
C PRO A 69 38.52 -2.00 11.56
N PRO A 70 38.60 -1.99 10.22
CA PRO A 70 39.41 -1.02 9.47
C PRO A 70 39.14 0.41 9.93
N LEU A 71 40.18 1.25 9.95
CA LEU A 71 40.15 2.57 10.60
C LEU A 71 39.01 3.47 10.09
N ASP A 72 38.77 3.42 8.77
CA ASP A 72 37.74 4.17 8.05
C ASP A 72 36.30 3.90 8.53
N VAL A 73 36.00 2.67 8.99
CA VAL A 73 34.69 2.31 9.56
C VAL A 73 34.71 2.16 11.09
N ARG A 74 35.87 2.30 11.74
CA ARG A 74 36.05 2.00 13.17
C ARG A 74 35.29 2.95 14.08
N GLY A 75 35.26 4.25 13.77
CA GLY A 75 34.48 5.23 14.53
C GLY A 75 32.98 4.96 14.42
N VAL A 76 32.51 4.74 13.18
CA VAL A 76 31.11 4.45 12.85
C VAL A 76 30.58 3.19 13.54
N LEU A 77 31.39 2.12 13.57
CA LEU A 77 31.05 0.88 14.28
C LEU A 77 31.31 0.94 15.79
N GLY A 78 31.78 2.07 16.33
CA GLY A 78 32.09 2.28 17.75
C GLY A 78 30.95 1.97 18.75
N PRO A 79 29.68 2.35 18.46
CA PRO A 79 28.53 1.98 19.30
C PRO A 79 28.23 0.47 19.30
N VAL A 80 28.57 -0.22 18.22
CA VAL A 80 28.30 -1.66 17.99
C VAL A 80 29.57 -2.51 18.07
N ARG A 81 30.65 -2.00 18.69
CA ARG A 81 31.95 -2.70 18.76
C ARG A 81 31.88 -4.09 19.41
N TRP A 82 30.98 -4.27 20.38
CA TRP A 82 30.74 -5.55 21.05
C TRP A 82 29.96 -6.53 20.16
N LEU A 83 29.07 -6.03 19.30
CA LEU A 83 28.42 -6.83 18.25
C LEU A 83 29.44 -7.27 17.20
N TRP A 84 30.30 -6.36 16.74
CA TRP A 84 31.43 -6.69 15.85
C TRP A 84 32.35 -7.76 16.46
N ALA A 85 32.66 -7.66 17.75
CA ALA A 85 33.52 -8.62 18.44
C ALA A 85 32.96 -10.05 18.42
N LYS A 86 31.63 -10.20 18.48
CA LYS A 86 30.91 -11.48 18.40
C LYS A 86 30.85 -12.07 16.97
N ILE A 87 31.26 -11.34 15.92
CA ILE A 87 31.31 -11.86 14.54
C ILE A 87 32.61 -12.65 14.36
N GLU A 88 32.56 -13.98 14.34
CA GLU A 88 33.76 -14.82 14.19
C GLU A 88 34.32 -14.84 12.76
N ARG A 89 33.43 -15.04 11.77
CA ARG A 89 33.82 -15.38 10.38
C ARG A 89 34.38 -14.17 9.64
N SER A 90 35.59 -14.31 9.07
CA SER A 90 36.29 -13.26 8.31
C SER A 90 35.48 -12.72 7.13
N GLY A 91 34.90 -13.59 6.29
CA GLY A 91 34.04 -13.18 5.17
C GLY A 91 32.78 -12.40 5.59
N THR A 92 32.27 -12.68 6.80
CA THR A 92 31.17 -11.91 7.40
C THR A 92 31.65 -10.53 7.87
N ARG A 93 32.80 -10.45 8.55
CA ARG A 93 33.46 -9.17 8.89
C ARG A 93 33.67 -8.30 7.64
N THR A 94 34.24 -8.85 6.58
CA THR A 94 34.43 -8.16 5.28
C THR A 94 33.11 -7.68 4.68
N THR A 95 32.04 -8.47 4.79
CA THR A 95 30.71 -8.06 4.29
C THR A 95 30.10 -6.92 5.11
N VAL A 96 30.26 -6.93 6.44
CA VAL A 96 29.85 -5.81 7.31
C VAL A 96 30.63 -4.53 6.96
N VAL A 97 31.95 -4.60 6.78
CA VAL A 97 32.77 -3.45 6.36
C VAL A 97 32.29 -2.88 5.03
N ARG A 98 32.13 -3.72 4.01
CA ARG A 98 31.62 -3.31 2.68
C ARG A 98 30.24 -2.65 2.76
N ARG A 99 29.32 -3.21 3.55
CA ARG A 99 27.98 -2.63 3.77
C ARG A 99 28.03 -1.32 4.54
N THR A 100 28.97 -1.17 5.48
CA THR A 100 29.15 0.06 6.25
C THR A 100 29.68 1.19 5.36
N ARG A 101 30.61 0.89 4.44
CA ARG A 101 31.09 1.86 3.43
C ARG A 101 29.96 2.32 2.51
N ALA A 102 29.23 1.39 1.88
CA ALA A 102 28.09 1.73 1.04
C ALA A 102 27.04 2.60 1.79
N ALA A 103 26.77 2.30 3.07
CA ALA A 103 25.86 3.11 3.89
C ALA A 103 26.42 4.50 4.27
N LEU A 104 27.73 4.73 4.20
CA LEU A 104 28.34 6.06 4.30
C LEU A 104 28.26 6.80 2.98
N ASP A 105 28.50 6.13 1.85
CA ASP A 105 28.38 6.69 0.51
C ASP A 105 26.93 7.15 0.25
N GLU A 106 25.95 6.27 0.50
CA GLU A 106 24.50 6.56 0.47
C GLU A 106 24.10 7.75 1.39
N LEU A 107 24.78 7.91 2.54
CA LEU A 107 24.51 9.03 3.45
C LEU A 107 25.19 10.33 3.02
N ALA A 108 26.36 10.27 2.40
CA ALA A 108 27.08 11.45 1.92
C ALA A 108 26.29 12.18 0.81
N GLU A 109 25.53 11.46 -0.01
CA GLU A 109 24.59 12.03 -0.98
C GLU A 109 23.40 12.78 -0.32
N ILE A 110 23.03 12.44 0.92
CA ILE A 110 21.84 12.94 1.62
C ILE A 110 22.16 14.09 2.59
N VAL A 111 23.28 13.99 3.32
CA VAL A 111 23.69 14.96 4.37
C VAL A 111 25.08 15.58 4.17
N GLY A 112 25.80 15.20 3.11
CA GLY A 112 27.18 15.61 2.87
C GLY A 112 28.21 14.68 3.57
N PRO A 113 29.46 14.64 3.07
CA PRO A 113 30.47 13.68 3.52
C PRO A 113 30.81 13.82 5.00
N ASP A 114 30.96 15.04 5.50
CA ASP A 114 31.35 15.32 6.89
C ASP A 114 30.30 14.85 7.92
N GLN A 115 29.01 14.79 7.51
CA GLN A 115 27.90 14.39 8.37
C GLN A 115 27.51 12.92 8.22
N ALA A 116 27.97 12.23 7.17
CA ALA A 116 27.61 10.83 6.92
C ALA A 116 28.05 9.89 8.06
N ALA A 117 29.29 10.05 8.56
CA ALA A 117 29.80 9.23 9.66
C ALA A 117 29.12 9.54 11.02
N PRO A 118 28.94 10.81 11.45
CA PRO A 118 28.09 11.17 12.58
C PRO A 118 26.67 10.60 12.48
N ALA A 119 25.99 10.77 11.34
CA ALA A 119 24.62 10.31 11.14
C ALA A 119 24.49 8.78 11.22
N LEU A 120 25.45 8.02 10.64
CA LEU A 120 25.45 6.57 10.73
C LEU A 120 25.77 6.06 12.16
N THR A 121 26.64 6.77 12.88
CA THR A 121 26.94 6.50 14.30
C THR A 121 25.69 6.71 15.17
N ALA A 122 24.96 7.80 14.95
CA ALA A 122 23.71 8.11 15.63
C ALA A 122 22.60 7.10 15.28
N ARG A 123 22.48 6.70 14.00
CA ARG A 123 21.57 5.62 13.52
C ARG A 123 21.82 4.30 14.27
N LEU A 124 23.08 3.85 14.34
CA LEU A 124 23.45 2.61 15.02
C LEU A 124 23.18 2.68 16.53
N THR A 125 23.50 3.81 17.16
CA THR A 125 23.25 4.03 18.60
C THR A 125 21.76 3.99 18.93
N ARG A 126 20.94 4.77 18.20
CA ARG A 126 19.48 4.84 18.38
C ARG A 126 18.84 3.47 18.23
N ARG A 127 19.14 2.75 17.14
CA ARG A 127 18.53 1.44 16.89
C ARG A 127 18.97 0.35 17.87
N LEU A 128 20.18 0.45 18.46
CA LEU A 128 20.60 -0.45 19.52
C LEU A 128 19.86 -0.18 20.84
N HIS A 129 19.58 1.09 21.14
CA HIS A 129 18.69 1.48 22.24
C HIS A 129 17.25 0.99 22.02
N ASP A 130 16.67 1.25 20.84
CA ASP A 130 15.30 0.82 20.49
C ASP A 130 15.11 -0.71 20.47
N GLN A 131 16.21 -1.45 20.27
CA GLN A 131 16.26 -2.91 20.37
C GLN A 131 16.23 -3.44 21.82
N GLY A 132 16.39 -2.56 22.82
CA GLY A 132 16.59 -2.94 24.23
C GLY A 132 18.03 -3.34 24.57
N GLY A 133 19.02 -2.86 23.79
CA GLY A 133 20.44 -3.09 24.02
C GLY A 133 21.01 -4.36 23.38
N GLU A 134 22.32 -4.55 23.56
CA GLU A 134 23.08 -5.60 22.85
C GLU A 134 22.80 -7.04 23.30
N ALA A 135 22.17 -7.23 24.46
CA ALA A 135 21.79 -8.56 24.97
C ALA A 135 20.66 -9.20 24.14
N LEU A 136 19.84 -8.37 23.48
CA LEU A 136 18.72 -8.81 22.63
C LEU A 136 19.10 -8.95 21.15
N VAL A 137 20.40 -8.87 20.82
CA VAL A 137 20.93 -9.07 19.47
C VAL A 137 21.51 -10.48 19.33
N THR A 138 20.73 -11.38 18.74
CA THR A 138 21.07 -12.81 18.58
C THR A 138 22.06 -13.10 17.45
N ASP A 139 21.88 -12.48 16.28
CA ASP A 139 22.87 -12.47 15.18
C ASP A 139 23.43 -11.05 15.02
N PRO A 140 24.66 -10.79 15.49
CA PRO A 140 25.31 -9.49 15.36
C PRO A 140 25.49 -9.01 13.91
N ALA A 141 25.76 -9.92 12.97
CA ALA A 141 26.05 -9.57 11.58
C ALA A 141 24.76 -9.30 10.80
N ALA A 142 23.74 -10.16 10.94
CA ALA A 142 22.43 -9.94 10.35
C ALA A 142 21.73 -8.72 10.97
N TRP A 143 21.93 -8.45 12.27
CA TRP A 143 21.44 -7.22 12.88
C TRP A 143 22.11 -5.99 12.28
N ILE A 144 23.45 -5.92 12.18
CA ILE A 144 24.11 -4.75 11.58
C ILE A 144 23.68 -4.57 10.12
N ILE A 145 23.69 -5.63 9.30
CA ILE A 145 23.39 -5.55 7.86
C ILE A 145 21.90 -5.30 7.58
N GLY A 146 20.98 -5.92 8.33
CA GLY A 146 19.54 -5.89 8.06
C GLY A 146 18.75 -4.87 8.89
N ARG A 147 19.24 -4.49 10.08
CA ARG A 147 18.57 -3.54 11.00
C ARG A 147 19.43 -2.33 11.38
N GLY A 148 20.76 -2.45 11.44
CA GLY A 148 21.65 -1.37 11.87
C GLY A 148 21.91 -0.32 10.79
N LEU A 149 22.35 -0.75 9.61
CA LEU A 149 22.79 0.12 8.51
C LEU A 149 21.66 0.68 7.62
N PRO A 150 20.68 -0.12 7.11
CA PRO A 150 19.76 0.33 6.06
C PRO A 150 18.83 1.46 6.52
N GLN A 151 18.59 2.49 5.72
CA GLN A 151 17.72 3.61 6.13
C GLN A 151 16.24 3.21 6.24
N GLN A 152 15.53 3.71 7.25
CA GLN A 152 14.15 3.31 7.56
C GLN A 152 13.13 4.41 7.21
N HIS A 153 12.63 4.39 5.97
CA HIS A 153 11.66 5.37 5.46
C HIS A 153 10.19 4.94 5.65
N THR A 154 9.80 4.38 6.81
CA THR A 154 8.51 3.69 7.03
C THR A 154 7.27 4.56 6.73
N GLY A 155 6.82 4.53 5.48
CA GLY A 155 5.74 5.36 4.96
C GLY A 155 6.08 6.84 4.74
N CYS A 156 7.32 7.27 5.00
CA CYS A 156 7.77 8.66 4.83
C CYS A 156 8.41 8.88 3.45
N GLY A 157 8.17 10.04 2.84
CA GLY A 157 8.68 10.40 1.51
C GLY A 157 9.94 11.28 1.52
N ASP A 158 10.39 11.71 2.71
CA ASP A 158 11.62 12.49 2.86
C ASP A 158 12.86 11.57 2.81
N ALA A 159 13.81 11.89 1.93
CA ALA A 159 15.08 11.19 1.82
C ALA A 159 15.97 11.40 3.06
N ARG A 160 15.76 12.46 3.84
CA ARG A 160 16.47 12.74 5.10
C ARG A 160 15.82 12.08 6.32
N CYS A 161 14.65 11.45 6.16
CA CYS A 161 13.97 10.73 7.23
C CYS A 161 14.58 9.34 7.46
N ASP A 162 14.91 9.03 8.71
CA ASP A 162 15.37 7.73 9.15
C ASP A 162 14.70 7.31 10.48
N GLY A 163 13.69 6.46 10.40
CA GLY A 163 12.97 5.97 11.58
C GLY A 163 12.28 7.11 12.35
N GLY A 164 11.65 8.05 11.65
CA GLY A 164 10.98 9.21 12.25
C GLY A 164 11.89 10.37 12.65
N HIS A 165 13.21 10.26 12.45
CA HIS A 165 14.19 11.31 12.77
C HIS A 165 14.80 11.89 11.49
N ARG A 166 15.25 13.15 11.51
CA ARG A 166 16.02 13.79 10.42
C ARG A 166 17.52 13.54 10.56
N LEU A 167 18.16 13.13 9.48
CA LEU A 167 19.61 12.85 9.44
C LEU A 167 20.48 14.11 9.45
N ASP A 168 19.98 15.24 8.94
CA ASP A 168 20.72 16.50 8.81
C ASP A 168 20.68 17.39 10.06
N THR A 169 19.64 17.23 10.89
CA THR A 169 19.42 18.04 12.10
C THR A 169 19.38 17.21 13.39
N SER A 170 19.33 15.88 13.30
CA SER A 170 19.11 14.93 14.42
C SER A 170 17.79 15.08 15.21
N THR A 171 16.90 15.97 14.77
CA THR A 171 15.57 16.21 15.35
C THR A 171 14.53 15.18 14.87
N ASP A 172 13.32 15.24 15.41
CA ASP A 172 12.16 14.55 14.85
C ASP A 172 11.89 15.01 13.40
N CYS A 173 11.38 14.09 12.57
CA CYS A 173 10.95 14.40 11.20
C CYS A 173 9.50 14.90 11.21
N GLU A 174 9.33 16.18 10.90
CA GLU A 174 8.02 16.87 10.75
C GLU A 174 7.04 16.06 9.88
N ALA A 175 7.46 15.59 8.70
CA ALA A 175 6.63 14.79 7.80
C ALA A 175 6.22 13.41 8.38
N CYS A 176 6.95 12.90 9.39
CA CYS A 176 6.51 11.76 10.20
C CYS A 176 5.56 12.20 11.31
N ALA A 177 5.83 13.29 12.02
CA ALA A 177 4.97 13.84 13.07
C ALA A 177 3.56 14.14 12.53
N ASP A 178 3.45 14.81 11.37
CA ASP A 178 2.18 15.06 10.66
C ASP A 178 1.43 13.76 10.38
N ARG A 179 2.12 12.74 9.82
CA ARG A 179 1.54 11.41 9.60
C ARG A 179 1.09 10.75 10.89
N HIS A 180 1.78 10.97 12.02
CA HIS A 180 1.32 10.48 13.32
C HIS A 180 0.07 11.24 13.79
N ALA A 181 0.01 12.56 13.63
CA ALA A 181 -1.16 13.38 13.93
C ALA A 181 -2.37 13.00 13.07
N ASP A 182 -2.22 12.82 11.76
CA ASP A 182 -3.25 12.32 10.83
C ASP A 182 -3.83 10.99 11.29
N ARG A 183 -2.96 10.02 11.61
CA ARG A 183 -3.35 8.68 12.08
C ARG A 183 -3.97 8.70 13.49
N GLN A 184 -3.79 9.76 14.27
CA GLN A 184 -4.50 9.99 15.54
C GLN A 184 -5.82 10.75 15.32
N ALA A 185 -5.89 11.68 14.37
CA ALA A 185 -7.10 12.37 13.98
C ALA A 185 -8.13 11.39 13.38
N LEU A 186 -7.72 10.55 12.42
CA LEU A 186 -8.56 9.52 11.81
C LEU A 186 -9.10 8.52 12.85
N ARG A 187 -8.28 8.10 13.82
CA ARG A 187 -8.72 7.22 14.93
C ARG A 187 -9.75 7.91 15.83
N ARG A 188 -9.57 9.19 16.17
CA ARG A 188 -10.55 9.96 16.95
C ARG A 188 -11.85 10.18 16.19
N GLN A 189 -11.78 10.46 14.89
CA GLN A 189 -12.94 10.59 14.01
C GLN A 189 -13.71 9.26 13.91
N ALA A 190 -13.03 8.14 13.66
CA ALA A 190 -13.65 6.82 13.60
C ALA A 190 -14.31 6.43 14.94
N ALA A 191 -13.65 6.72 16.08
CA ALA A 191 -14.21 6.51 17.41
C ALA A 191 -15.50 7.32 17.60
N ALA A 192 -15.46 8.64 17.42
CA ALA A 192 -16.63 9.51 17.56
C ALA A 192 -17.78 9.12 16.59
N ALA A 193 -17.44 8.70 15.37
CA ALA A 193 -18.41 8.26 14.38
C ALA A 193 -19.05 6.89 14.73
N ILE A 194 -18.36 6.01 15.46
CA ILE A 194 -18.96 4.77 16.01
C ILE A 194 -19.79 5.10 17.24
N ASP A 195 -19.30 5.94 18.16
CA ASP A 195 -20.03 6.36 19.37
C ASP A 195 -21.38 6.99 19.02
N ALA A 196 -21.42 7.86 18.01
CA ALA A 196 -22.64 8.51 17.53
C ALA A 196 -23.62 7.56 16.83
N ARG A 197 -23.14 6.49 16.17
CA ARG A 197 -23.99 5.49 15.48
C ARG A 197 -24.46 4.38 16.41
N HIS A 198 -23.67 4.03 17.42
CA HIS A 198 -23.89 2.88 18.29
C HIS A 198 -23.61 3.21 19.78
N PRO A 199 -24.40 4.12 20.42
CA PRO A 199 -24.11 4.60 21.79
C PRO A 199 -24.11 3.52 22.89
N HIS A 200 -24.62 2.32 22.58
CA HIS A 200 -24.69 1.17 23.48
C HIS A 200 -23.46 0.24 23.40
N LEU A 201 -22.56 0.40 22.43
CA LEU A 201 -21.36 -0.44 22.32
C LEU A 201 -20.28 0.00 23.30
N THR A 202 -19.79 -0.94 24.09
CA THR A 202 -18.72 -0.71 25.09
C THR A 202 -17.59 -1.73 24.96
N GLY A 203 -16.52 -1.56 25.75
CA GLY A 203 -15.50 -2.58 25.99
C GLY A 203 -14.81 -3.14 24.74
N ALA A 204 -14.95 -4.45 24.51
CA ALA A 204 -14.38 -5.13 23.35
C ALA A 204 -15.15 -4.81 22.06
N ALA A 205 -16.49 -4.93 22.07
CA ALA A 205 -17.33 -4.73 20.88
C ALA A 205 -17.18 -3.32 20.28
N ARG A 206 -17.04 -2.29 21.13
CA ARG A 206 -16.71 -0.93 20.70
C ARG A 206 -15.36 -0.84 19.98
N ARG A 207 -14.33 -1.52 20.47
CA ARG A 207 -13.00 -1.52 19.83
C ARG A 207 -13.04 -2.18 18.46
N THR A 208 -13.66 -3.37 18.37
CA THR A 208 -13.85 -4.08 17.09
C THR A 208 -14.59 -3.21 16.08
N ALA A 209 -15.71 -2.57 16.45
CA ALA A 209 -16.45 -1.69 15.54
C ALA A 209 -15.63 -0.47 15.05
N ILE A 210 -14.72 0.06 15.87
CA ILE A 210 -13.79 1.13 15.47
C ILE A 210 -12.68 0.60 14.55
N GLU A 211 -12.16 -0.60 14.85
CA GLU A 211 -11.12 -1.27 14.05
C GLU A 211 -11.64 -1.68 12.66
N ASP A 212 -12.85 -2.23 12.56
CA ASP A 212 -13.53 -2.56 11.30
C ASP A 212 -13.82 -1.31 10.45
N HIS A 213 -14.27 -0.22 11.09
CA HIS A 213 -14.48 1.05 10.41
C HIS A 213 -13.16 1.63 9.86
N LEU A 214 -12.09 1.62 10.67
CA LEU A 214 -10.75 2.05 10.24
C LEU A 214 -10.19 1.16 9.12
N HIS A 215 -10.42 -0.15 9.18
CA HIS A 215 -10.05 -1.07 8.12
C HIS A 215 -10.76 -0.71 6.81
N THR A 216 -12.08 -0.47 6.87
CA THR A 216 -12.91 -0.09 5.72
C THR A 216 -12.43 1.21 5.05
N GLU A 217 -12.14 2.25 5.85
CA GLU A 217 -11.57 3.51 5.36
C GLU A 217 -10.19 3.31 4.72
N VAL A 218 -9.31 2.51 5.34
CA VAL A 218 -7.96 2.25 4.81
C VAL A 218 -8.00 1.50 3.48
N GLN A 219 -8.91 0.51 3.33
CA GLN A 219 -9.11 -0.23 2.08
C GLN A 219 -9.70 0.67 0.98
N HIS A 220 -10.74 1.46 1.29
CA HIS A 220 -11.31 2.41 0.34
C HIS A 220 -10.26 3.44 -0.13
N ALA A 221 -9.47 3.99 0.81
CA ALA A 221 -8.36 4.88 0.48
C ALA A 221 -7.24 4.19 -0.34
N ALA A 222 -7.05 2.87 -0.20
CA ALA A 222 -6.10 2.09 -1.01
C ALA A 222 -6.59 1.94 -2.45
N LEU A 223 -7.86 1.58 -2.66
CA LEU A 223 -8.48 1.52 -3.99
C LEU A 223 -8.42 2.88 -4.71
N LEU A 224 -8.70 3.97 -4.00
CA LEU A 224 -8.57 5.32 -4.53
C LEU A 224 -7.13 5.74 -4.83
N ARG A 225 -6.12 5.21 -4.11
CA ARG A 225 -4.70 5.38 -4.48
C ARG A 225 -4.36 4.61 -5.74
N GLN A 226 -4.76 3.34 -5.84
CA GLN A 226 -4.49 2.48 -6.99
C GLN A 226 -5.04 3.11 -8.28
N ALA A 227 -6.32 3.49 -8.30
CA ALA A 227 -6.96 4.11 -9.46
C ALA A 227 -6.30 5.44 -9.90
N ARG A 228 -5.59 6.15 -9.00
CA ARG A 228 -4.75 7.30 -9.36
C ARG A 228 -3.41 6.89 -9.96
N HIS A 229 -2.75 5.87 -9.42
CA HIS A 229 -1.52 5.32 -9.99
C HIS A 229 -1.73 4.72 -11.38
N ASP A 230 -2.81 3.97 -11.58
CA ASP A 230 -3.18 3.37 -12.88
C ASP A 230 -3.39 4.46 -13.93
N ARG A 231 -4.11 5.54 -13.58
CA ARG A 231 -4.32 6.69 -14.45
C ARG A 231 -3.00 7.37 -14.81
N GLN A 232 -2.14 7.65 -13.83
CA GLN A 232 -0.82 8.23 -14.09
C GLN A 232 0.08 7.30 -14.92
N ALA A 233 -0.04 5.97 -14.77
CA ALA A 233 0.67 5.00 -15.59
C ALA A 233 0.19 5.03 -17.05
N ALA A 234 -1.13 5.04 -17.27
CA ALA A 234 -1.74 5.19 -18.58
C ALA A 234 -1.38 6.53 -19.26
N GLU A 235 -1.40 7.64 -18.51
CA GLU A 235 -0.99 8.96 -19.00
C GLU A 235 0.50 8.98 -19.42
N ARG A 236 1.39 8.36 -18.64
CA ARG A 236 2.80 8.22 -18.99
C ARG A 236 3.04 7.24 -20.13
N ALA A 237 2.21 6.21 -20.31
CA ALA A 237 2.27 5.31 -21.45
C ALA A 237 1.89 6.04 -22.76
N ALA A 238 0.71 6.66 -22.78
CA ALA A 238 0.19 7.43 -23.91
C ALA A 238 1.14 8.56 -24.35
N ARG A 239 1.69 9.33 -23.40
CA ARG A 239 2.71 10.37 -23.69
C ARG A 239 3.98 9.83 -24.33
N ARG A 240 4.37 8.57 -24.07
CA ARG A 240 5.56 7.93 -24.67
C ARG A 240 5.30 7.32 -26.04
N THR A 241 4.08 6.84 -26.30
CA THR A 241 3.70 6.23 -27.59
C THR A 241 3.12 7.23 -28.59
N GLY A 242 2.90 8.49 -28.19
CA GLY A 242 2.15 9.47 -28.97
C GLY A 242 0.65 9.16 -29.08
N ALA A 243 0.18 8.08 -28.43
CA ALA A 243 -1.23 7.73 -28.42
C ALA A 243 -2.04 8.78 -27.65
N PRO A 244 -3.30 9.04 -28.05
CA PRO A 244 -4.21 9.82 -27.23
C PRO A 244 -4.30 9.25 -25.80
N LEU A 245 -4.37 10.14 -24.80
CA LEU A 245 -4.80 9.74 -23.47
C LEU A 245 -6.13 8.98 -23.57
N PRO A 246 -6.40 7.95 -22.75
CA PRO A 246 -7.71 7.31 -22.68
C PRO A 246 -8.77 8.36 -22.32
N ALA A 247 -9.46 8.87 -23.34
CA ALA A 247 -10.43 9.93 -23.16
C ALA A 247 -11.56 9.41 -22.26
N LEU A 248 -11.97 10.21 -21.27
CA LEU A 248 -13.27 10.06 -20.61
C LEU A 248 -14.33 10.04 -21.71
N ARG A 249 -14.83 8.84 -22.07
CA ARG A 249 -15.32 8.51 -23.41
C ARG A 249 -16.05 9.68 -24.05
N ALA A 250 -15.38 10.32 -25.02
CA ALA A 250 -15.93 11.47 -25.72
C ALA A 250 -17.08 10.99 -26.62
N TRP A 251 -18.30 10.96 -26.06
CA TRP A 251 -19.50 10.65 -26.80
C TRP A 251 -19.62 11.62 -27.99
N PRO A 252 -19.79 11.12 -29.23
CA PRO A 252 -20.03 11.98 -30.39
C PRO A 252 -21.33 12.76 -30.19
N GLY A 253 -21.38 14.00 -30.70
CA GLY A 253 -22.50 14.92 -30.49
C GLY A 253 -22.37 15.87 -29.29
N ARG A 254 -21.18 16.05 -28.70
CA ARG A 254 -20.96 17.04 -27.64
C ARG A 254 -20.73 18.46 -28.20
N ASP A 255 -21.82 19.17 -28.45
CA ASP A 255 -21.78 20.61 -28.66
C ASP A 255 -21.38 21.33 -27.36
N LYS A 256 -20.31 22.14 -27.42
CA LYS A 256 -19.56 22.57 -26.23
C LYS A 256 -20.29 23.56 -25.29
N ALA A 257 -21.45 24.09 -25.68
CA ALA A 257 -22.04 25.27 -25.04
C ALA A 257 -22.73 25.05 -23.68
N SER A 258 -23.12 23.83 -23.31
CA SER A 258 -23.62 23.54 -21.94
C SER A 258 -23.77 22.07 -21.55
N GLY A 259 -24.00 21.14 -22.48
CA GLY A 259 -24.35 19.75 -22.14
C GLY A 259 -25.65 19.62 -21.33
N LYS A 260 -26.56 20.59 -21.47
CA LYS A 260 -27.85 20.67 -20.77
C LYS A 260 -28.98 20.77 -21.80
N SER A 261 -30.08 20.05 -21.58
CA SER A 261 -31.31 20.13 -22.37
C SER A 261 -32.53 20.20 -21.45
N THR A 262 -33.74 20.13 -22.02
CA THR A 262 -34.99 19.92 -21.29
C THR A 262 -35.51 18.50 -21.51
N CYS A 263 -35.97 17.84 -20.45
CA CYS A 263 -36.62 16.53 -20.52
C CYS A 263 -37.84 16.59 -21.47
N ARG A 264 -37.90 15.66 -22.44
CA ARG A 264 -38.96 15.62 -23.45
C ARG A 264 -40.37 15.44 -22.87
N GLU A 265 -40.50 14.81 -21.70
CA GLU A 265 -41.80 14.54 -21.06
C GLU A 265 -42.22 15.52 -19.95
N CYS A 266 -41.27 16.11 -19.22
CA CYS A 266 -41.56 16.95 -18.06
C CYS A 266 -40.93 18.35 -18.10
N GLY A 267 -40.23 18.72 -19.18
CA GLY A 267 -39.62 20.04 -19.36
C GLY A 267 -38.42 20.36 -18.45
N ALA A 268 -38.19 19.57 -17.39
CA ALA A 268 -37.10 19.76 -16.43
C ALA A 268 -35.73 19.90 -17.12
N ARG A 269 -34.90 20.84 -16.67
CA ARG A 269 -33.52 20.98 -17.16
C ARG A 269 -32.69 19.76 -16.72
N ILE A 270 -32.18 19.01 -17.70
CA ILE A 270 -31.36 17.81 -17.49
C ILE A 270 -29.94 18.00 -18.01
N VAL A 271 -28.98 17.28 -17.44
CA VAL A 271 -27.63 17.15 -18.00
C VAL A 271 -27.62 15.94 -18.94
N LEU A 272 -27.09 16.12 -20.14
CA LEU A 272 -26.98 15.07 -21.15
C LEU A 272 -25.80 14.13 -20.80
N ALA A 273 -26.09 13.10 -20.00
CA ALA A 273 -25.15 12.06 -19.62
C ALA A 273 -25.86 10.71 -19.44
N GLY A 274 -25.22 9.61 -19.85
CA GLY A 274 -25.83 8.27 -19.82
C GLY A 274 -27.07 8.19 -20.73
N PRO A 275 -28.09 7.38 -20.37
CA PRO A 275 -29.30 7.21 -21.18
C PRO A 275 -30.07 8.51 -21.47
N ALA A 276 -29.96 9.52 -20.59
CA ALA A 276 -30.56 10.84 -20.81
C ALA A 276 -30.02 11.56 -22.06
N ALA A 277 -28.85 11.15 -22.58
CA ALA A 277 -28.29 11.64 -23.85
C ALA A 277 -28.85 10.92 -25.09
N GLN A 278 -29.62 9.84 -24.92
CA GLN A 278 -30.27 9.09 -26.00
C GLN A 278 -31.76 9.45 -26.09
N ASP A 279 -32.49 9.31 -24.99
CA ASP A 279 -33.96 9.48 -24.98
C ASP A 279 -34.44 10.91 -24.70
N LEU A 280 -33.52 11.80 -24.30
CA LEU A 280 -33.82 13.14 -23.76
C LEU A 280 -34.78 13.11 -22.57
N LEU A 281 -34.72 12.06 -21.74
CA LEU A 281 -35.51 11.91 -20.52
C LEU A 281 -34.68 12.19 -19.27
N CYS A 282 -35.30 12.75 -18.21
CA CYS A 282 -34.69 12.79 -16.89
C CYS A 282 -34.68 11.38 -16.26
N GLY A 283 -33.80 11.14 -15.28
CA GLY A 283 -33.70 9.84 -14.62
C GLY A 283 -34.96 9.35 -13.89
N ALA A 284 -35.95 10.23 -13.67
CA ALA A 284 -37.28 9.84 -13.19
C ALA A 284 -38.19 9.39 -14.35
N CYS A 285 -38.36 10.21 -15.40
CA CYS A 285 -39.18 9.84 -16.56
C CYS A 285 -38.62 8.63 -17.33
N HIS A 286 -37.31 8.44 -17.37
CA HIS A 286 -36.69 7.22 -17.90
C HIS A 286 -37.03 5.99 -17.04
N ARG A 287 -37.15 6.12 -15.71
CA ARG A 287 -37.63 5.00 -14.89
C ARG A 287 -39.13 4.75 -15.10
N GLU A 288 -39.94 5.80 -15.18
CA GLU A 288 -41.37 5.68 -15.54
C GLU A 288 -41.51 4.94 -16.90
N SER A 289 -40.79 5.34 -17.95
CA SER A 289 -40.88 4.69 -19.26
C SER A 289 -40.38 3.24 -19.27
N THR A 290 -39.26 2.92 -18.59
CA THR A 290 -38.80 1.52 -18.50
C THR A 290 -39.71 0.64 -17.63
N THR A 291 -40.31 1.19 -16.57
CA THR A 291 -41.31 0.44 -15.78
C THR A 291 -42.63 0.22 -16.53
N LEU A 292 -43.06 1.16 -17.38
CA LEU A 292 -44.22 0.96 -18.26
C LEU A 292 -43.94 -0.06 -19.36
N ALA A 293 -42.72 -0.05 -19.94
CA ALA A 293 -42.29 -1.06 -20.91
C ALA A 293 -42.22 -2.47 -20.28
N ALA A 294 -41.63 -2.60 -19.08
CA ALA A 294 -41.54 -3.87 -18.37
C ALA A 294 -42.87 -4.34 -17.76
N GLY A 295 -43.75 -3.41 -17.37
CA GLY A 295 -45.04 -3.68 -16.72
C GLY A 295 -46.08 -4.36 -17.59
N SER A 296 -45.82 -4.50 -18.90
CA SER A 296 -46.73 -5.13 -19.87
C SER A 296 -46.93 -6.64 -19.67
N SER A 297 -46.31 -7.25 -18.65
CA SER A 297 -46.44 -8.68 -18.32
C SER A 297 -46.60 -9.00 -16.82
N ALA A 298 -46.86 -8.01 -15.95
CA ALA A 298 -47.01 -8.26 -14.51
C ALA A 298 -48.05 -7.35 -13.83
N ALA A 299 -49.13 -7.93 -13.33
CA ALA A 299 -50.02 -7.29 -12.37
C ALA A 299 -49.41 -7.34 -10.96
N THR A 300 -49.60 -6.31 -10.14
CA THR A 300 -49.07 -6.21 -8.77
C THR A 300 -50.05 -5.36 -7.94
N PRO A 301 -50.34 -5.69 -6.67
CA PRO A 301 -51.55 -5.23 -5.99
C PRO A 301 -51.50 -3.77 -5.49
N ALA A 302 -52.66 -3.27 -5.09
CA ALA A 302 -52.86 -1.89 -4.65
C ALA A 302 -52.05 -1.52 -3.39
N SER A 303 -51.44 -0.34 -3.43
CA SER A 303 -50.81 0.32 -2.28
C SER A 303 -51.60 1.57 -1.90
N THR A 304 -51.84 1.80 -0.61
CA THR A 304 -52.67 2.91 -0.10
C THR A 304 -51.88 4.23 0.01
N VAL A 305 -51.24 4.61 -1.09
CA VAL A 305 -50.74 5.97 -1.36
C VAL A 305 -51.74 6.62 -2.32
N PRO A 306 -52.04 7.94 -2.24
CA PRO A 306 -52.85 8.61 -3.25
C PRO A 306 -52.26 8.35 -4.65
N SER A 307 -52.98 7.56 -5.46
CA SER A 307 -52.47 6.98 -6.71
C SER A 307 -52.43 7.96 -7.88
N ALA A 308 -52.88 9.19 -7.65
CA ALA A 308 -52.98 10.26 -8.63
C ALA A 308 -52.45 11.57 -8.02
N CYS A 309 -51.79 12.36 -8.86
CA CYS A 309 -51.31 13.70 -8.55
C CYS A 309 -52.49 14.68 -8.43
N THR A 310 -52.41 15.60 -7.48
CA THR A 310 -53.45 16.61 -7.15
C THR A 310 -53.78 17.60 -8.25
N GLN A 311 -52.99 17.65 -9.33
CA GLN A 311 -53.12 18.62 -10.43
C GLN A 311 -53.83 18.03 -11.65
N THR A 312 -54.48 18.89 -12.43
CA THR A 312 -55.11 18.51 -13.71
C THR A 312 -54.17 18.65 -14.90
N ASP A 313 -54.42 17.88 -15.96
CA ASP A 313 -53.82 18.10 -17.28
C ASP A 313 -54.41 19.35 -17.98
N ARG A 314 -53.88 19.69 -19.17
CA ARG A 314 -54.36 20.81 -20.01
C ARG A 314 -55.84 20.72 -20.43
N ARG A 315 -56.48 19.55 -20.28
CA ARG A 315 -57.88 19.30 -20.65
C ARG A 315 -58.79 19.26 -19.41
N GLY A 316 -58.29 19.69 -18.24
CA GLY A 316 -59.01 19.70 -16.97
C GLY A 316 -59.19 18.31 -16.35
N ARG A 317 -58.46 17.29 -16.81
CA ARG A 317 -58.60 15.92 -16.30
C ARG A 317 -57.61 15.67 -15.16
N PRO A 318 -57.99 14.96 -14.08
CA PRO A 318 -57.07 14.67 -12.97
C PRO A 318 -55.86 13.86 -13.44
N CYS A 319 -54.66 14.18 -12.93
CA CYS A 319 -53.43 13.55 -13.39
C CYS A 319 -53.23 12.15 -12.80
N SER A 320 -53.47 11.12 -13.60
CA SER A 320 -53.30 9.70 -13.26
C SER A 320 -51.85 9.22 -13.11
N ARG A 321 -50.86 10.13 -12.97
CA ARG A 321 -49.49 9.76 -12.59
C ARG A 321 -49.35 9.83 -11.06
N PRO A 322 -48.65 8.88 -10.42
CA PRO A 322 -48.44 8.91 -8.97
C PRO A 322 -47.62 10.14 -8.54
N PRO A 323 -47.80 10.63 -7.30
CA PRO A 323 -46.99 11.68 -6.72
C PRO A 323 -45.52 11.26 -6.52
N VAL A 324 -44.63 12.24 -6.39
CA VAL A 324 -43.26 12.01 -5.91
C VAL A 324 -43.30 11.79 -4.38
N PRO A 325 -42.43 10.94 -3.79
CA PRO A 325 -42.18 10.99 -2.35
C PRO A 325 -41.99 12.44 -1.86
N ASP A 326 -42.54 12.73 -0.68
CA ASP A 326 -42.53 14.04 -0.01
C ASP A 326 -43.27 15.19 -0.73
N HIS A 327 -44.05 14.89 -1.78
CA HIS A 327 -44.90 15.85 -2.50
C HIS A 327 -46.29 15.28 -2.84
N ASP A 328 -47.27 16.16 -3.06
CA ASP A 328 -48.64 15.79 -3.50
C ASP A 328 -48.78 15.71 -5.04
N VAL A 329 -47.77 16.22 -5.74
CA VAL A 329 -47.69 16.29 -7.20
C VAL A 329 -46.72 15.26 -7.80
N CYS A 330 -47.03 14.78 -9.00
CA CYS A 330 -46.14 13.93 -9.79
C CYS A 330 -44.92 14.71 -10.32
N VAL A 331 -43.86 13.98 -10.71
CA VAL A 331 -42.61 14.53 -11.26
C VAL A 331 -42.86 15.59 -12.34
N ARG A 332 -43.86 15.36 -13.21
CA ARG A 332 -44.24 16.27 -14.29
C ARG A 332 -44.82 17.59 -13.78
N HIS A 333 -45.69 17.59 -12.78
CA HIS A 333 -46.26 18.84 -12.28
C HIS A 333 -45.31 19.58 -11.32
N LEU A 334 -44.51 18.86 -10.54
CA LEU A 334 -43.41 19.44 -9.77
C LEU A 334 -42.39 20.15 -10.67
N ALA A 335 -41.99 19.53 -11.79
CA ALA A 335 -41.08 20.14 -12.75
C ALA A 335 -41.65 21.39 -13.44
N HIS A 336 -42.95 21.41 -13.75
CA HIS A 336 -43.60 22.59 -14.34
C HIS A 336 -43.71 23.75 -13.34
N ALA A 337 -44.06 23.47 -12.08
CA ALA A 337 -44.07 24.47 -11.01
C ALA A 337 -42.66 25.10 -10.80
N LEU A 338 -41.63 24.27 -10.72
CA LEU A 338 -40.22 24.71 -10.55
C LEU A 338 -39.61 25.39 -11.78
N THR A 339 -40.25 25.32 -12.95
CA THR A 339 -39.78 25.98 -14.19
C THR A 339 -40.66 27.14 -14.66
N GLY A 340 -41.73 27.47 -13.94
CA GLY A 340 -42.62 28.58 -14.26
C GLY A 340 -43.34 28.46 -15.60
N ARG A 341 -43.47 27.24 -16.15
CA ARG A 341 -44.12 26.99 -17.45
C ARG A 341 -45.39 26.15 -17.29
N PRO A 342 -46.55 26.60 -17.83
CA PRO A 342 -47.79 25.83 -17.75
C PRO A 342 -47.65 24.49 -18.47
N SER A 343 -48.15 23.43 -17.83
CA SER A 343 -47.80 22.04 -18.14
C SER A 343 -47.99 21.65 -19.59
N SER A 344 -46.93 21.10 -20.21
CA SER A 344 -46.92 20.42 -21.54
C SER A 344 -48.24 19.73 -21.91
#